data_AF-A0A1X7SZY4-F1
#
_entry.id   AF-A0A1X7SZY4-F1
#
_cell.length_a   1.000
_cell.length_b   1.000
_cell.length_c   1.000
_cell.angle_alpha   90.00
_cell.angle_beta   90.00
_cell.angle_gamma   90.00
#
_symmetry.space_group_name_H-M   'P 1'
#
loop_
_entity.id
_entity.type
_entity.pdbx_description
1 polymer ?
#
loop_
_entity_poly.entity_id
_entity_poly.type
_entity_poly.pdbx_seq_one_letter_code
_entity_poly.pdbx_strand_id
1 'polypeptide(L)'
;ITESHVVDYSASKSSEPPYIQVSVKPDQSEPVADEMSHALSIDGIKISSDASTVQWNIEVSKNDLLPTTPSSIVPSVVAATSTERARAELVIAPVIPEVAYRVMSECISAFKHCGIDLHFLAEKLLEKNIINNRQKKKATDEHSGRTTDQRMDQLLDIIRDSVHREGGVQEYILEILKDENTILANKLYDNMISKYEQYKQ
;
A
#
# COMPACT_ATOMS: atom_id res chain seq x y z
N ILE A 1 29.82 -14.26 1.80
CA ILE A 1 29.76 -15.73 1.66
C ILE A 1 28.50 -16.01 0.86
N THR A 2 28.63 -16.29 -0.43
CA THR A 2 27.53 -16.70 -1.29
C THR A 2 27.60 -18.22 -1.37
N GLU A 3 26.84 -18.87 -0.52
CA GLU A 3 26.70 -20.32 -0.54
C GLU A 3 25.39 -20.63 -1.27
N SER A 4 25.50 -21.10 -2.52
CA SER A 4 24.35 -21.46 -3.35
C SER A 4 23.95 -22.90 -3.03
N HIS A 5 22.87 -23.07 -2.27
CA HIS A 5 22.27 -24.38 -2.05
C HIS A 5 21.27 -24.70 -3.16
N VAL A 6 21.50 -25.79 -3.88
CA VAL A 6 20.57 -26.32 -4.89
C VAL A 6 19.70 -27.38 -4.20
N VAL A 7 18.38 -27.20 -4.25
CA VAL A 7 17.41 -28.15 -3.70
C VAL A 7 16.68 -28.81 -4.87
N ASP A 8 16.91 -30.11 -5.06
CA ASP A 8 16.24 -30.90 -6.10
C ASP A 8 14.85 -31.33 -5.62
N TYR A 9 13.81 -30.83 -6.30
CA TYR A 9 12.43 -31.18 -6.00
C TYR A 9 11.98 -32.40 -6.83
N SER A 10 11.71 -33.52 -6.16
CA SER A 10 11.17 -34.72 -6.78
C SER A 10 9.64 -34.69 -6.73
N ALA A 11 9.00 -34.33 -7.84
CA ALA A 11 7.54 -34.26 -7.97
C ALA A 11 6.91 -35.66 -8.09
N SER A 12 6.99 -36.45 -7.02
CA SER A 12 6.32 -37.75 -6.96
C SER A 12 5.56 -37.88 -5.65
N LYS A 13 4.24 -37.62 -5.74
CA LYS A 13 3.18 -37.94 -4.75
C LYS A 13 2.81 -36.87 -3.70
N SER A 14 2.70 -35.59 -4.08
CA SER A 14 1.92 -34.64 -3.27
C SER A 14 0.91 -33.91 -4.14
N SER A 15 -0.34 -33.88 -3.70
CA SER A 15 -1.44 -33.07 -4.26
C SER A 15 -1.41 -31.62 -3.76
N GLU A 16 -0.39 -31.27 -2.98
CA GLU A 16 -0.20 -29.95 -2.39
C GLU A 16 0.64 -29.08 -3.34
N PRO A 17 0.21 -27.83 -3.63
CA PRO A 17 0.95 -26.94 -4.51
C PRO A 17 2.34 -26.64 -3.91
N PRO A 18 3.37 -26.46 -4.75
CA PRO A 18 4.71 -26.16 -4.27
C PRO A 18 4.74 -24.84 -3.50
N TYR A 19 5.46 -24.81 -2.38
CA TYR A 19 5.68 -23.63 -1.55
C TYR A 19 7.16 -23.50 -1.18
N ILE A 20 7.61 -22.27 -0.91
CA ILE A 20 8.94 -22.00 -0.36
C ILE A 20 8.77 -21.72 1.13
N GLN A 21 9.48 -22.47 1.97
CA GLN A 21 9.55 -22.21 3.41
C GLN A 21 10.91 -21.59 3.74
N VAL A 22 10.87 -20.40 4.35
CA VAL A 22 12.05 -19.71 4.86
C VAL A 22 11.96 -19.68 6.38
N SER A 23 12.95 -20.26 7.04
CA SER A 23 13.08 -20.25 8.50
C SER A 23 14.32 -19.47 8.89
N VAL A 24 14.15 -18.46 9.74
CA VAL A 24 15.25 -17.62 10.23
C VAL A 24 15.51 -17.98 11.68
N LYS A 25 16.74 -18.38 11.99
CA LYS A 25 17.19 -18.66 13.36
C LYS A 25 18.20 -17.59 13.79
N PRO A 26 17.98 -16.91 14.92
CA PRO A 26 18.98 -16.01 15.46
C PRO A 26 20.20 -16.82 15.92
N ASP A 27 21.38 -16.30 15.62
CA ASP A 27 22.66 -16.89 16.01
C ASP A 27 22.96 -16.51 17.47
N GLN A 28 22.20 -17.06 18.42
CA GLN A 28 22.48 -16.92 19.84
C GLN A 28 22.36 -18.25 20.57
N SER A 29 23.38 -18.50 21.40
CA SER A 29 23.59 -19.69 22.22
C SER A 29 22.67 -19.78 23.45
N GLU A 30 21.48 -19.17 23.42
CA GLU A 30 20.48 -19.27 24.48
C GLU A 30 19.09 -19.52 23.89
N PRO A 31 18.21 -20.29 24.56
CA PRO A 31 17.00 -20.82 23.97
C PRO A 31 15.91 -19.74 23.97
N VAL A 32 15.97 -18.80 23.02
CA VAL A 32 14.85 -17.92 22.71
C VAL A 32 14.03 -18.58 21.61
N ALA A 33 12.84 -19.03 21.98
CA ALA A 33 11.89 -19.75 21.14
C ALA A 33 11.18 -18.83 20.14
N ASP A 34 11.94 -18.11 19.31
CA ASP A 34 11.38 -17.25 18.26
C ASP A 34 11.92 -17.68 16.90
N GLU A 35 11.59 -18.92 16.52
CA GLU A 35 11.79 -19.44 15.18
C GLU A 35 10.69 -18.87 14.28
N MET A 36 10.99 -17.77 13.59
CA MET A 36 10.09 -17.21 12.60
C MET A 36 10.18 -18.05 11.31
N SER A 37 9.08 -18.73 10.99
CA SER A 37 8.91 -19.45 9.73
C SER A 37 7.82 -18.80 8.89
N HIS A 38 8.16 -18.49 7.65
CA HIS A 38 7.21 -17.96 6.67
C HIS A 38 7.14 -18.91 5.47
N ALA A 39 5.91 -19.27 5.08
CA ALA A 39 5.62 -20.04 3.89
C ALA A 39 5.04 -19.13 2.82
N LEU A 40 5.68 -19.07 1.65
CA LEU A 40 5.18 -18.36 0.49
C LEU A 40 4.59 -19.37 -0.49
N SER A 41 3.28 -19.26 -0.72
CA SER A 41 2.57 -20.07 -1.71
C SER A 41 2.93 -19.60 -3.12
N ILE A 42 3.29 -20.55 -3.99
CA ILE A 42 3.68 -20.27 -5.37
C ILE A 42 2.46 -20.48 -6.28
N ASP A 43 1.46 -19.60 -6.17
CA ASP A 43 0.25 -19.71 -6.97
C ASP A 43 0.40 -18.96 -8.31
N GLY A 44 0.07 -19.62 -9.42
CA GLY A 44 0.05 -19.00 -10.76
C GLY A 44 1.33 -19.09 -11.62
N ILE A 45 2.39 -19.78 -11.18
CA ILE A 45 3.58 -19.95 -12.03
C ILE A 45 3.39 -21.14 -12.98
N LYS A 46 3.22 -20.83 -14.28
CA LYS A 46 3.03 -21.82 -15.35
C LYS A 46 4.36 -22.48 -15.69
N ILE A 47 4.69 -23.56 -14.99
CA ILE A 47 5.81 -24.43 -15.33
C ILE A 47 5.51 -25.17 -16.64
N SER A 48 6.37 -24.96 -17.65
CA SER A 48 6.32 -25.69 -18.92
C SER A 48 6.53 -27.18 -18.63
N SER A 49 5.58 -28.02 -19.03
CA SER A 49 5.53 -29.45 -18.70
C SER A 49 6.71 -30.29 -19.22
N ASP A 50 7.60 -29.73 -20.05
CA ASP A 50 8.76 -30.42 -20.62
C ASP A 50 10.11 -30.13 -19.93
N ALA A 51 10.14 -29.27 -18.91
CA ALA A 51 11.37 -28.99 -18.16
C ALA A 51 11.38 -29.79 -16.85
N SER A 52 12.12 -30.91 -16.82
CA SER A 52 12.35 -31.74 -15.62
C SER A 52 12.99 -30.98 -14.45
N THR A 53 13.51 -29.77 -14.68
CA THR A 53 14.17 -28.97 -13.67
C THR A 53 13.97 -27.49 -14.00
N VAL A 54 13.32 -26.76 -13.09
CA VAL A 54 13.20 -25.30 -13.19
C VAL A 54 14.23 -24.71 -12.24
N GLN A 55 15.18 -23.96 -12.79
CA GLN A 55 16.20 -23.28 -11.99
C GLN A 55 15.61 -21.99 -11.43
N TRP A 56 15.70 -21.81 -10.11
CA TRP A 56 15.24 -20.63 -9.40
C TRP A 56 16.43 -19.83 -8.88
N ASN A 57 16.41 -18.51 -9.08
CA ASN A 57 17.38 -17.60 -8.50
C ASN A 57 16.69 -16.82 -7.36
N ILE A 58 17.20 -16.94 -6.14
CA ILE A 58 16.72 -16.20 -4.97
C ILE A 58 17.77 -15.13 -4.65
N GLU A 59 17.37 -13.86 -4.71
CA GLU A 59 18.23 -12.73 -4.33
C GLU A 59 17.84 -12.27 -2.92
N VAL A 60 18.82 -12.25 -2.01
CA VAL A 60 18.63 -11.80 -0.63
C VAL A 60 19.45 -10.54 -0.42
N SER A 61 18.77 -9.41 -0.27
CA SER A 61 19.40 -8.13 0.07
C SER A 61 19.38 -7.91 1.57
N LYS A 62 20.51 -7.48 2.14
CA LYS A 62 20.57 -7.04 3.54
C LYS A 62 20.12 -5.59 3.61
N ASN A 63 19.12 -5.31 4.43
CA ASN A 63 18.87 -3.95 4.87
C ASN A 63 19.96 -3.60 5.88
N ASP A 64 20.87 -2.68 5.53
CA ASP A 64 21.89 -2.18 6.45
C ASP A 64 21.20 -1.43 7.61
N LEU A 65 21.05 -2.09 8.75
CA LEU A 65 20.58 -1.46 9.98
C LEU A 65 21.73 -0.63 10.56
N LEU A 66 21.64 0.70 10.45
CA LEU A 66 22.61 1.61 11.07
C LEU A 66 22.54 1.49 12.61
N PRO A 67 23.68 1.41 13.32
CA PRO A 67 23.70 1.31 14.77
C PRO A 67 23.34 2.66 15.43
N THR A 68 22.15 2.75 16.00
CA THR A 68 21.72 3.92 16.80
C THR A 68 22.45 3.93 18.14
N THR A 69 23.37 4.87 18.30
CA THR A 69 24.05 5.14 19.59
C THR A 69 23.13 6.02 20.46
N PRO A 70 22.88 5.70 21.75
CA PRO A 70 22.08 6.55 22.61
C PRO A 70 22.92 7.71 23.13
N SER A 71 22.63 8.94 22.72
CA SER A 71 23.34 10.14 23.20
C SER A 71 22.50 10.93 24.21
N SER A 72 23.19 11.27 25.31
CA SER A 72 22.71 11.86 26.56
C SER A 72 22.10 13.25 26.40
N ILE A 73 21.04 13.50 27.17
CA ILE A 73 20.30 14.76 27.31
C ILE A 73 21.17 15.82 27.99
N VAL A 74 21.31 17.00 27.38
CA VAL A 74 21.48 18.29 28.08
C VAL A 74 20.80 19.39 27.26
N PRO A 75 19.97 20.27 27.85
CA PRO A 75 19.33 21.38 27.13
C PRO A 75 20.26 22.61 27.14
N SER A 76 20.53 23.18 25.96
CA SER A 76 21.11 24.51 25.84
C SER A 76 20.44 25.29 24.70
N VAL A 77 19.94 26.47 25.06
CA VAL A 77 19.17 27.41 24.25
C VAL A 77 20.06 28.03 23.18
N VAL A 78 19.56 28.16 21.94
CA VAL A 78 19.54 29.40 21.12
C VAL A 78 18.93 29.07 19.74
N ALA A 79 17.99 29.92 19.33
CA ALA A 79 17.29 29.87 18.05
C ALA A 79 18.13 30.45 16.90
N ALA A 80 18.06 29.85 15.70
CA ALA A 80 17.57 30.46 14.46
C ALA A 80 18.00 29.66 13.20
N THR A 81 16.98 29.18 12.49
CA THR A 81 16.83 29.05 11.02
C THR A 81 18.01 28.54 10.18
N SER A 82 17.89 27.29 9.70
CA SER A 82 18.11 26.99 8.27
C SER A 82 17.35 25.73 7.89
N THR A 83 16.54 25.87 6.85
CA THR A 83 15.54 24.93 6.36
C THR A 83 16.20 23.82 5.57
N GLU A 84 16.51 22.69 6.22
CA GLU A 84 16.77 21.44 5.53
C GLU A 84 15.64 20.49 5.86
N ARG A 85 14.81 20.20 4.84
CA ARG A 85 13.62 19.35 4.94
C ARG A 85 14.05 17.94 5.35
N ALA A 86 14.08 17.70 6.66
CA ALA A 86 13.94 16.37 7.21
C ALA A 86 12.67 15.76 6.60
N ARG A 87 12.85 14.64 5.89
CA ARG A 87 11.73 13.76 5.56
C ARG A 87 11.04 13.47 6.89
N ALA A 88 9.83 14.00 7.05
CA ALA A 88 8.98 13.62 8.15
C ALA A 88 8.76 12.11 7.99
N GLU A 89 9.49 11.34 8.79
CA GLU A 89 9.07 10.02 9.20
C GLU A 89 7.66 10.22 9.73
N LEU A 90 6.70 9.76 8.94
CA LEU A 90 5.29 9.99 9.18
C LEU A 90 4.97 9.26 10.48
N VAL A 91 4.97 10.00 11.59
CA VAL A 91 4.28 9.57 12.79
C VAL A 91 2.83 9.44 12.35
N ILE A 92 2.42 8.24 11.96
CA ILE A 92 1.04 7.92 11.59
C ILE A 92 0.24 8.10 12.87
N ALA A 93 -0.17 9.34 13.13
CA ALA A 93 -1.27 9.58 14.03
C ALA A 93 -2.44 8.76 13.48
N PRO A 94 -3.11 7.91 14.29
CA PRO A 94 -4.20 7.10 13.79
C PRO A 94 -5.23 7.99 13.09
N VAL A 95 -5.51 7.70 11.82
CA VAL A 95 -6.60 8.37 11.09
C VAL A 95 -7.89 8.07 11.85
N ILE A 96 -8.64 9.11 12.22
CA ILE A 96 -9.92 8.98 12.93
C ILE A 96 -10.97 8.62 11.86
N PRO A 97 -11.48 7.37 11.85
CA PRO A 97 -12.32 6.89 10.74
C PRO A 97 -13.59 7.72 10.54
N GLU A 98 -14.21 8.18 11.62
CA GLU A 98 -15.43 9.01 11.56
C GLU A 98 -15.14 10.36 10.89
N VAL A 99 -14.00 10.97 11.20
CA VAL A 99 -13.57 12.22 10.59
C VAL A 99 -13.25 12.01 9.11
N ALA A 100 -12.51 10.94 8.79
CA ALA A 100 -12.16 10.58 7.43
C ALA A 100 -13.38 10.37 6.54
N TYR A 101 -14.35 9.60 7.04
CA TYR A 101 -15.62 9.36 6.38
C TYR A 101 -16.42 10.65 6.17
N ARG A 102 -16.45 11.53 7.17
CA ARG A 102 -17.14 12.83 7.09
C ARG A 102 -16.53 13.72 6.01
N VAL A 103 -15.20 13.86 6.01
CA VAL A 103 -14.47 14.61 4.97
C VAL A 103 -14.76 14.04 3.60
N MET A 104 -14.62 12.73 3.43
CA MET A 104 -14.86 12.05 2.16
C MET A 104 -16.28 12.32 1.66
N SER A 105 -17.28 12.14 2.52
CA SER A 105 -18.69 12.34 2.16
C SER A 105 -19.00 13.76 1.71
N GLU A 106 -18.44 14.77 2.38
CA GLU A 106 -18.64 16.16 1.98
C GLU A 106 -17.84 16.57 0.73
N CYS A 107 -16.75 15.87 0.43
CA CYS A 107 -15.88 16.16 -0.71
C CYS A 107 -16.23 15.36 -1.97
N ILE A 108 -17.15 14.39 -1.92
CA ILE A 108 -17.55 13.55 -3.07
C ILE A 108 -17.92 14.37 -4.32
N SER A 109 -18.71 15.44 -4.16
CA SER A 109 -19.13 16.25 -5.31
C SER A 109 -17.94 17.00 -5.93
N ALA A 110 -17.06 17.56 -5.10
CA ALA A 110 -15.84 18.19 -5.56
C ALA A 110 -14.87 17.18 -6.20
N PHE A 111 -14.83 15.95 -5.70
CA PHE A 111 -14.07 14.85 -6.28
C PHE A 111 -14.55 14.50 -7.69
N LYS A 112 -15.85 14.36 -7.88
CA LYS A 112 -16.43 14.12 -9.21
C LYS A 112 -16.04 15.19 -10.23
N HIS A 113 -15.89 16.44 -9.78
CA HIS A 113 -15.63 17.59 -10.64
C HIS A 113 -14.17 18.06 -10.63
N CYS A 114 -13.25 17.34 -9.98
CA CYS A 114 -11.84 17.73 -9.96
C CYS A 114 -11.10 17.40 -11.26
N GLY A 115 -11.77 16.75 -12.22
CA GLY A 115 -11.24 16.46 -13.55
C GLY A 115 -10.38 15.19 -13.61
N ILE A 116 -10.33 14.40 -12.55
CA ILE A 116 -9.63 13.12 -12.53
C ILE A 116 -10.25 12.13 -13.53
N ASP A 117 -9.42 11.47 -14.31
CA ASP A 117 -9.87 10.47 -15.28
C ASP A 117 -10.39 9.20 -14.57
N LEU A 118 -11.48 8.63 -15.09
CA LEU A 118 -12.14 7.45 -14.52
C LEU A 118 -11.22 6.22 -14.57
N HIS A 119 -10.50 6.01 -15.68
CA HIS A 119 -9.63 4.85 -15.83
C HIS A 119 -8.39 4.99 -14.97
N PHE A 120 -7.80 6.20 -14.92
CA PHE A 120 -6.70 6.52 -14.02
C PHE A 120 -7.06 6.24 -12.56
N LEU A 121 -8.21 6.76 -12.09
CA LEU A 121 -8.67 6.54 -10.73
C LEU A 121 -8.87 5.04 -10.44
N ALA A 122 -9.53 4.32 -11.35
CA ALA A 122 -9.77 2.88 -11.17
C ALA A 122 -8.47 2.05 -11.16
N GLU A 123 -7.46 2.47 -11.91
CA GLU A 123 -6.12 1.87 -11.90
C GLU A 123 -5.40 2.09 -10.58
N LYS A 124 -5.34 3.34 -10.13
CA LYS A 124 -4.70 3.70 -8.86
C LYS A 124 -5.37 3.05 -7.65
N LEU A 125 -6.70 2.95 -7.65
CA LEU A 125 -7.43 2.25 -6.59
C LEU A 125 -7.13 0.75 -6.56
N LEU A 126 -6.88 0.13 -7.72
CA LEU A 126 -6.47 -1.27 -7.81
C LEU A 126 -5.03 -1.45 -7.31
N GLU A 127 -4.11 -0.56 -7.69
CA GLU A 127 -2.71 -0.57 -7.21
C GLU A 127 -2.63 -0.51 -5.68
N LYS A 128 -3.50 0.29 -5.07
CA LYS A 128 -3.59 0.42 -3.60
C LYS A 128 -4.46 -0.66 -2.93
N ASN A 129 -4.92 -1.67 -3.67
CA ASN A 129 -5.81 -2.74 -3.22
C ASN A 129 -7.14 -2.27 -2.58
N ILE A 130 -7.58 -1.04 -2.86
CA ILE A 130 -8.86 -0.50 -2.38
C ILE A 130 -10.03 -1.15 -3.14
N ILE A 131 -9.81 -1.45 -4.42
CA ILE A 131 -10.74 -2.21 -5.26
C ILE A 131 -10.05 -3.43 -5.85
N ASN A 132 -10.83 -4.44 -6.23
CA ASN A 132 -10.33 -5.61 -6.95
C ASN A 132 -10.55 -5.50 -8.48
N ASN A 133 -9.95 -6.44 -9.22
CA ASN A 133 -10.06 -6.51 -10.68
C ASN A 133 -11.51 -6.58 -11.20
N ARG A 134 -12.42 -7.22 -10.45
CA ARG A 134 -13.84 -7.30 -10.82
C ARG A 134 -14.52 -5.93 -10.71
N GLN A 135 -14.22 -5.18 -9.64
CA GLN A 135 -14.71 -3.83 -9.44
C GLN A 135 -14.14 -2.86 -10.48
N LYS A 136 -12.83 -2.92 -10.77
CA LYS A 136 -12.20 -2.13 -11.85
C LYS A 136 -12.91 -2.36 -13.19
N LYS A 137 -13.04 -3.62 -13.62
CA LYS A 137 -13.72 -3.96 -14.88
C LYS A 137 -15.15 -3.41 -14.94
N LYS A 138 -15.92 -3.53 -13.86
CA LYS A 138 -17.29 -3.01 -13.80
C LYS A 138 -17.34 -1.48 -13.87
N ALA A 139 -16.41 -0.80 -13.20
CA ALA A 139 -16.33 0.66 -13.18
C ALA A 139 -15.86 1.24 -14.52
N THR A 140 -15.06 0.50 -15.30
CA THR A 140 -14.53 0.97 -16.60
C THR A 140 -15.22 0.35 -17.81
N ASP A 141 -16.33 -0.39 -17.62
CA ASP A 141 -17.03 -1.05 -18.73
C ASP A 141 -17.84 -0.05 -19.56
N GLU A 142 -17.32 0.26 -20.75
CA GLU A 142 -17.96 1.11 -21.74
C GLU A 142 -19.24 0.52 -22.33
N HIS A 143 -19.40 -0.80 -22.31
CA HIS A 143 -20.54 -1.51 -22.87
C HIS A 143 -21.69 -1.70 -21.88
N SER A 144 -21.54 -1.24 -20.64
CA SER A 144 -22.53 -1.38 -19.57
C SER A 144 -23.80 -0.53 -19.76
N GLY A 145 -23.85 0.33 -20.78
CA GLY A 145 -24.94 1.28 -21.02
C GLY A 145 -24.98 2.45 -20.03
N ARG A 146 -23.98 2.56 -19.15
CA ARG A 146 -23.84 3.64 -18.17
C ARG A 146 -23.04 4.80 -18.73
N THR A 147 -23.38 6.02 -18.31
CA THR A 147 -22.55 7.19 -18.62
C THR A 147 -21.25 7.17 -17.82
N THR A 148 -20.23 7.91 -18.27
CA THR A 148 -18.98 8.08 -17.51
C THR A 148 -19.24 8.64 -16.11
N ASP A 149 -20.17 9.59 -15.97
CA ASP A 149 -20.55 10.14 -14.66
C ASP A 149 -21.15 9.08 -13.73
N GLN A 150 -22.05 8.23 -14.23
CA GLN A 150 -22.64 7.15 -13.43
C GLN A 150 -21.61 6.10 -13.00
N ARG A 151 -20.59 5.87 -13.84
CA ARG A 151 -19.47 4.99 -13.52
C ARG A 151 -18.54 5.63 -12.49
N MET A 152 -18.28 6.93 -12.62
CA MET A 152 -17.53 7.71 -11.62
C MET A 152 -18.25 7.71 -10.27
N ASP A 153 -19.55 7.98 -10.24
CA ASP A 153 -20.36 7.98 -9.01
C ASP A 153 -20.24 6.64 -8.26
N GLN A 154 -20.26 5.51 -8.98
CA GLN A 154 -20.07 4.19 -8.38
C GLN A 154 -18.68 3.98 -7.81
N LEU A 155 -17.66 4.50 -8.48
CA LEU A 155 -16.29 4.39 -8.00
C LEU A 155 -16.12 5.23 -6.72
N LEU A 156 -16.70 6.44 -6.69
CA LEU A 156 -16.71 7.31 -5.51
C LEU A 156 -17.52 6.73 -4.35
N ASP A 157 -18.64 6.04 -4.62
CA ASP A 157 -19.39 5.30 -3.60
C ASP A 157 -18.52 4.20 -2.97
N ILE A 158 -17.80 3.42 -3.79
CA ILE A 158 -16.88 2.39 -3.29
C ILE A 158 -15.76 3.01 -2.43
N ILE A 159 -15.20 4.14 -2.86
CA ILE A 159 -14.18 4.86 -2.08
C ILE A 159 -14.74 5.31 -0.73
N ARG A 160 -15.92 5.94 -0.72
CA ARG A 160 -16.60 6.39 0.50
C ARG A 160 -16.82 5.22 1.46
N ASP A 161 -17.35 4.11 0.96
CA ASP A 161 -17.64 2.92 1.77
C ASP A 161 -16.34 2.24 2.27
N SER A 162 -15.23 2.38 1.53
CA SER A 162 -13.92 1.88 1.94
C SER A 162 -13.32 2.74 3.04
N VAL A 163 -13.39 4.07 2.93
CA VAL A 163 -12.97 5.00 4.00
C VAL A 163 -13.81 4.80 5.27
N HIS A 164 -15.10 4.51 5.12
CA HIS A 164 -15.95 4.20 6.28
C HIS A 164 -15.48 2.96 7.05
N ARG A 165 -15.06 1.92 6.33
CA ARG A 165 -14.59 0.66 6.92
C ARG A 165 -13.16 0.75 7.43
N GLU A 166 -12.32 1.50 6.73
CA GLU A 166 -10.90 1.64 7.01
C GLU A 166 -10.49 3.11 6.77
N GLY A 167 -10.40 3.89 7.84
CA GLY A 167 -10.09 5.32 7.76
C GLY A 167 -8.77 5.62 7.03
N GLY A 168 -7.79 4.71 7.12
CA GLY A 168 -6.50 4.82 6.42
C GLY A 168 -6.62 4.88 4.89
N VAL A 169 -7.74 4.44 4.30
CA VAL A 169 -8.00 4.58 2.86
C VAL A 169 -7.95 6.04 2.42
N GLN A 170 -8.31 6.98 3.30
CA GLN A 170 -8.24 8.41 2.99
C GLN A 170 -6.82 8.85 2.58
N GLU A 171 -5.77 8.31 3.21
CA GLU A 171 -4.38 8.68 2.89
C GLU A 171 -4.02 8.28 1.46
N TYR A 172 -4.43 7.08 1.03
CA TYR A 172 -4.25 6.65 -0.35
C TYR A 172 -5.02 7.54 -1.33
N ILE A 173 -6.23 7.97 -0.99
CA ILE A 173 -6.99 8.88 -1.86
C ILE A 173 -6.30 10.24 -1.99
N LEU A 174 -5.74 10.76 -0.91
CA LEU A 174 -4.95 12.00 -0.94
C LEU A 174 -3.68 11.83 -1.80
N GLU A 175 -3.02 10.67 -1.73
CA GLU A 175 -1.89 10.34 -2.60
C GLU A 175 -2.30 10.32 -4.09
N ILE A 176 -3.44 9.70 -4.42
CA ILE A 176 -3.97 9.66 -5.79
C ILE A 176 -4.26 11.06 -6.34
N LEU A 177 -4.87 11.93 -5.54
CA LEU A 177 -5.14 13.32 -5.95
C LEU A 177 -3.86 14.10 -6.22
N LYS A 178 -2.79 13.81 -5.47
CA LYS A 178 -1.48 14.44 -5.66
C LYS A 178 -0.78 13.91 -6.91
N ASP A 179 -0.91 12.62 -7.20
CA ASP A 179 -0.37 11.98 -8.41
C ASP A 179 -0.99 12.52 -9.70
N GLU A 180 -2.30 12.83 -9.68
CA GLU A 180 -3.01 13.44 -10.81
C GLU A 180 -2.39 14.81 -11.20
N ASN A 181 -1.81 15.54 -10.23
CA ASN A 181 -1.06 16.78 -10.43
C ASN A 181 -1.80 17.87 -11.24
N THR A 182 -3.13 17.90 -11.18
CA THR A 182 -3.95 18.97 -11.78
C THR A 182 -4.27 20.06 -10.75
N ILE A 183 -4.54 21.27 -11.22
CA ILE A 183 -4.90 22.42 -10.36
C ILE A 183 -6.12 22.09 -9.48
N LEU A 184 -7.13 21.45 -10.06
CA LEU A 184 -8.37 21.12 -9.35
C LEU A 184 -8.20 19.94 -8.37
N ALA A 185 -7.42 18.91 -8.72
CA ALA A 185 -7.10 17.83 -7.81
C ALA A 185 -6.28 18.31 -6.61
N ASN A 186 -5.28 19.16 -6.82
CA ASN A 186 -4.49 19.77 -5.74
C ASN A 186 -5.36 20.66 -4.83
N LYS A 187 -6.28 21.45 -5.41
CA LYS A 187 -7.23 22.25 -4.61
C LYS A 187 -8.16 21.37 -3.77
N LEU A 188 -8.58 20.22 -4.30
CA LEU A 188 -9.38 19.26 -3.56
C LEU A 188 -8.59 18.61 -2.43
N TYR A 189 -7.33 18.23 -2.69
CA TYR A 189 -6.40 17.71 -1.69
C TYR A 189 -6.28 18.68 -0.50
N ASP A 190 -6.00 19.96 -0.78
CA ASP A 190 -5.89 20.99 0.27
C ASP A 190 -7.20 21.15 1.04
N ASN A 191 -8.35 21.10 0.35
CA ASN A 191 -9.67 21.17 0.98
C ASN A 191 -9.92 19.99 1.93
N MET A 192 -9.60 18.77 1.50
CA MET A 192 -9.76 17.56 2.31
C MET A 192 -8.90 17.61 3.57
N ILE A 193 -7.64 18.04 3.47
CA ILE A 193 -6.76 18.22 4.63
C ILE A 193 -7.32 19.29 5.58
N SER A 194 -7.72 20.45 5.05
CA SER A 194 -8.25 21.53 5.86
C SER A 194 -9.51 21.11 6.64
N LYS A 195 -10.42 20.35 6.01
CA LYS A 195 -11.62 19.83 6.68
C LYS A 195 -11.28 18.76 7.72
N TYR A 196 -10.34 17.89 7.42
CA TYR A 196 -9.91 16.85 8.35
C TYR A 196 -9.36 17.46 9.66
N GLU A 197 -8.49 18.47 9.56
CA GLU A 197 -7.99 19.20 10.73
C GLU A 197 -9.08 19.97 11.47
N GLN A 198 -10.09 20.49 10.77
CA GLN A 198 -11.23 21.18 11.38
C GLN A 198 -12.10 20.22 12.21
N TYR A 199 -12.32 19.00 11.75
CA TYR A 199 -13.19 18.02 12.42
C TYR A 199 -12.47 17.19 13.48
N LYS A 200 -11.14 17.22 13.50
CA LYS A 200 -10.32 16.59 14.55
C LYS A 200 -10.33 17.39 15.86
N GLN A 201 -10.65 18.69 15.79
CA GLN A 201 -10.79 19.60 16.95
C GLN A 201 -12.09 19.37 17.69
#